data_AF-A0A397MDM6-F1
#
_entry.id   AF-A0A397MDM6-F1
#
_cell.length_a   1.000
_cell.length_b   1.000
_cell.length_c   1.000
_cell.angle_alpha   90.00
_cell.angle_beta   90.00
_cell.angle_gamma   90.00
#
_symmetry.space_group_name_H-M   'P 1'
#
loop_
_entity.id
_entity.type
_entity.pdbx_description
1 polymer ?
#
loop_
_entity_poly.entity_id
_entity_poly.type
_entity_poly.pdbx_seq_one_letter_code
_entity_poly.pdbx_strand_id
1 'polypeptide(L)'
;MKQPPSTRLVFSVVLLVLAGVAIAGGALQTLGETLGHSVQADRLPPFVSSQAPREQPASLAPGVTVPAGPQPAPIPARSNRLFDADHLLAARQALEELPALAGHRLTVFHSIHFYDDGRINLDLVDPQHPSRVDSYHFERGQWRKGAPVDPQRFAPTITLRRSSTALANIDFEAVPRVAQALQAQRNALMGTPGEVGHVYVIVRKGGTLVWLPDEVAGDRQSARLSFDAQGALRSTSHR
;
A
#
# COMPACT_ATOMS: atom_id res chain seq x y z
N MET A 1 -46.82 -1.70 35.51
CA MET A 1 -46.15 -1.49 34.21
C MET A 1 -44.66 -1.76 34.42
N LYS A 2 -44.07 -2.67 33.64
CA LYS A 2 -42.78 -3.34 33.93
C LYS A 2 -41.60 -2.48 33.44
N GLN A 3 -40.58 -2.31 34.29
CA GLN A 3 -39.32 -1.63 33.95
C GLN A 3 -38.54 -2.41 32.87
N PRO A 4 -37.83 -1.73 31.94
CA PRO A 4 -36.97 -2.40 30.98
C PRO A 4 -35.67 -2.89 31.65
N PRO A 5 -35.19 -4.10 31.33
CA PRO A 5 -33.97 -4.64 31.94
C PRO A 5 -32.71 -3.97 31.40
N SER A 6 -31.69 -3.87 32.26
CA SER A 6 -30.42 -3.23 31.99
C SER A 6 -29.54 -4.05 31.02
N THR A 7 -28.81 -3.34 30.16
CA THR A 7 -27.97 -3.83 29.05
C THR A 7 -26.84 -4.78 29.47
N ARG A 8 -26.60 -4.97 30.77
CA ARG A 8 -25.57 -5.90 31.29
C ARG A 8 -26.03 -7.36 31.32
N LEU A 9 -27.33 -7.63 31.31
CA LEU A 9 -27.86 -8.99 31.45
C LEU A 9 -28.05 -9.73 30.10
N VAL A 10 -28.18 -8.98 29.00
CA VAL A 10 -28.26 -9.55 27.64
C VAL A 10 -26.89 -10.07 27.17
N PHE A 11 -25.80 -9.44 27.59
CA PHE A 11 -24.44 -9.83 27.21
C PHE A 11 -23.99 -11.17 27.84
N SER A 12 -24.52 -11.55 29.01
CA SER A 12 -24.15 -12.82 29.66
C SER A 12 -24.85 -14.04 29.09
N VAL A 13 -25.98 -13.89 28.40
CA VAL A 13 -26.71 -15.02 27.80
C VAL A 13 -26.15 -15.37 26.41
N VAL A 14 -25.66 -14.39 25.64
CA VAL A 14 -25.03 -14.64 24.33
C VAL A 14 -23.68 -15.34 24.47
N LEU A 15 -22.92 -15.05 25.54
CA LEU A 15 -21.62 -15.68 25.80
C LEU A 15 -21.73 -17.16 26.22
N LEU A 16 -22.89 -17.60 26.70
CA LEU A 16 -23.14 -19.00 27.12
C LEU A 16 -23.68 -19.90 25.99
N VAL A 17 -24.18 -19.33 24.88
CA VAL A 17 -24.60 -20.12 23.70
C VAL A 17 -23.44 -20.39 22.74
N LEU A 18 -22.39 -19.57 22.74
CA LEU A 18 -21.18 -19.80 21.93
C LEU A 18 -20.19 -20.81 22.55
N ALA A 19 -20.38 -21.21 23.80
CA ALA A 19 -19.58 -22.25 24.46
C ALA A 19 -20.13 -23.68 24.27
N GLY A 20 -21.27 -23.85 23.58
CA GLY A 20 -22.01 -25.12 23.53
C GLY A 20 -21.95 -25.93 22.22
N VAL A 21 -21.25 -25.49 21.16
CA VAL A 21 -21.25 -26.20 19.86
C VAL A 21 -19.86 -26.63 19.38
N ALA A 22 -18.82 -26.53 20.20
CA ALA A 22 -17.47 -26.98 19.84
C ALA A 22 -17.13 -28.40 20.36
N ILE A 23 -18.10 -29.33 20.33
CA ILE A 23 -17.83 -30.77 20.57
C ILE A 23 -18.61 -31.59 19.54
N ALA A 24 -18.09 -31.68 18.31
CA ALA A 24 -18.22 -32.81 17.39
C ALA A 24 -17.63 -32.42 16.02
N GLY A 25 -16.53 -33.05 15.63
CA GLY A 25 -15.97 -32.92 14.28
C GLY A 25 -14.48 -32.64 14.31
N GLY A 26 -13.69 -33.71 14.47
CA GLY A 26 -12.25 -33.65 14.67
C GLY A 26 -11.47 -32.94 13.56
N ALA A 27 -10.47 -32.17 13.98
CA ALA A 27 -9.32 -31.77 13.18
C ALA A 27 -8.10 -31.51 14.10
N LEU A 28 -7.90 -32.37 15.11
CA LEU A 28 -6.67 -32.42 15.93
C LEU A 28 -5.79 -33.58 15.47
N GLN A 29 -5.36 -33.54 14.21
CA GLN A 29 -4.28 -34.36 13.68
C GLN A 29 -3.52 -33.52 12.66
N THR A 30 -2.45 -32.83 13.11
CA THR A 30 -1.22 -32.47 12.36
C THR A 30 -0.36 -31.43 13.10
N LEU A 31 -0.11 -31.60 14.40
CA LEU A 31 0.93 -30.83 15.13
C LEU A 31 1.75 -31.73 16.07
N GLY A 32 1.94 -33.00 15.69
CA GLY A 32 2.62 -34.01 16.50
C GLY A 32 3.97 -34.51 15.96
N GLU A 33 4.60 -33.84 14.97
CA GLU A 33 5.79 -34.40 14.29
C GLU A 33 7.05 -33.52 14.21
N THR A 34 7.14 -32.38 14.90
CA THR A 34 8.39 -31.58 14.87
C THR A 34 8.91 -31.10 16.22
N LEU A 35 8.32 -31.54 17.32
CA LEU A 35 8.79 -31.21 18.67
C LEU A 35 8.88 -32.47 19.54
N GLY A 36 9.81 -33.33 19.15
CA GLY A 36 10.32 -34.37 20.02
C GLY A 36 11.67 -34.75 19.49
N HIS A 37 12.73 -34.29 20.14
CA HIS A 37 13.84 -35.13 20.57
C HIS A 37 14.60 -34.35 21.66
N SER A 38 14.40 -34.87 22.86
CA SER A 38 14.93 -34.44 24.15
C SER A 38 16.44 -34.64 24.25
N VAL A 39 17.05 -33.74 25.01
CA VAL A 39 18.43 -33.78 25.53
C VAL A 39 18.63 -35.01 26.41
N GLN A 40 19.73 -35.74 26.21
CA GLN A 40 20.30 -36.68 27.19
C GLN A 40 21.81 -36.42 27.33
N ALA A 41 22.26 -36.35 28.57
CA ALA A 41 23.57 -35.87 29.01
C ALA A 41 24.71 -36.93 29.00
N ASP A 42 25.92 -36.40 28.86
CA ASP A 42 27.24 -36.81 29.40
C ASP A 42 27.91 -38.16 29.04
N ARG A 43 29.01 -38.05 28.25
CA ARG A 43 30.37 -38.58 28.57
C ARG A 43 31.40 -38.22 27.47
N LEU A 44 32.49 -37.51 27.84
CA LEU A 44 33.77 -37.31 27.08
C LEU A 44 34.68 -38.57 27.13
N PRO A 45 35.87 -38.71 26.47
CA PRO A 45 36.59 -37.97 25.38
C PRO A 45 37.06 -38.96 24.23
N PRO A 46 38.03 -38.70 23.29
CA PRO A 46 38.95 -37.57 23.13
C PRO A 46 39.01 -36.89 21.74
N PHE A 47 39.63 -35.72 21.84
CA PHE A 47 40.07 -34.76 20.84
C PHE A 47 40.90 -35.40 19.72
N VAL A 48 40.52 -35.17 18.46
CA VAL A 48 41.43 -35.23 17.30
C VAL A 48 41.21 -33.99 16.46
N SER A 49 42.26 -33.18 16.37
CA SER A 49 42.33 -31.94 15.60
C SER A 49 42.22 -32.22 14.10
N SER A 50 41.40 -31.44 13.40
CA SER A 50 41.50 -31.25 11.95
C SER A 50 41.45 -29.75 11.65
N GLN A 51 42.62 -29.10 11.72
CA GLN A 51 42.81 -27.75 11.19
C GLN A 51 42.87 -27.81 9.67
N ALA A 52 41.99 -27.08 8.99
CA ALA A 52 42.19 -26.71 7.59
C ALA A 52 43.31 -25.64 7.49
N PRO A 53 44.15 -25.65 6.43
CA PRO A 53 45.34 -24.80 6.38
C PRO A 53 45.02 -23.31 6.30
N ARG A 54 45.66 -22.51 7.16
CA ARG A 54 45.84 -21.07 6.95
C ARG A 54 46.86 -20.87 5.84
N GLU A 55 46.46 -20.24 4.75
CA GLU A 55 47.42 -19.58 3.86
C GLU A 55 47.74 -18.18 4.42
N GLN A 56 49.04 -17.92 4.55
CA GLN A 56 49.64 -16.67 5.00
C GLN A 56 49.50 -15.54 3.97
N PRO A 57 49.46 -14.27 4.41
CA PRO A 57 49.47 -13.13 3.50
C PRO A 57 50.88 -12.91 2.93
N ALA A 58 51.05 -13.10 1.62
CA ALA A 58 52.24 -12.66 0.91
C ALA A 58 52.13 -11.16 0.57
N SER A 59 53.16 -10.42 0.97
CA SER A 59 53.32 -8.99 0.78
C SER A 59 53.83 -8.67 -0.63
N LEU A 60 53.11 -7.76 -1.31
CA LEU A 60 53.50 -6.79 -2.35
C LEU A 60 54.26 -7.26 -3.62
N ALA A 61 53.54 -7.22 -4.75
CA ALA A 61 54.07 -6.75 -6.03
C ALA A 61 53.29 -5.47 -6.45
N PRO A 62 53.95 -4.37 -6.85
CA PRO A 62 53.28 -3.17 -7.31
C PRO A 62 52.85 -3.33 -8.78
N GLY A 63 51.57 -3.04 -9.06
CA GLY A 63 51.09 -2.87 -10.43
C GLY A 63 50.18 -3.98 -10.95
N VAL A 64 49.00 -4.13 -10.36
CA VAL A 64 47.81 -4.63 -11.07
C VAL A 64 46.64 -3.72 -10.71
N THR A 65 46.44 -2.68 -11.51
CA THR A 65 45.21 -1.90 -11.49
C THR A 65 44.13 -2.76 -12.13
N VAL A 66 43.24 -3.34 -11.33
CA VAL A 66 41.98 -3.88 -11.85
C VAL A 66 41.18 -2.67 -12.35
N PRO A 67 40.85 -2.57 -13.64
CA PRO A 67 40.01 -1.48 -14.10
C PRO A 67 38.63 -1.65 -13.45
N ALA A 68 38.26 -0.68 -12.63
CA ALA A 68 36.88 -0.54 -12.18
C ALA A 68 36.01 -0.42 -13.44
N GLY A 69 35.15 -1.41 -13.69
CA GLY A 69 34.13 -1.32 -14.72
C GLY A 69 33.29 -0.06 -14.50
N PRO A 70 32.62 0.47 -15.54
CA PRO A 70 31.87 1.72 -15.43
C PRO A 70 30.93 1.64 -14.23
N GLN A 71 31.15 2.49 -13.23
CA GLN A 71 30.14 2.69 -12.19
C GLN A 71 28.84 3.05 -12.91
N PRO A 72 27.69 2.44 -12.55
CA PRO A 72 26.41 2.88 -13.08
C PRO A 72 26.34 4.39 -12.91
N ALA A 73 26.02 5.10 -14.00
CA ALA A 73 25.85 6.54 -13.95
C ALA A 73 25.00 6.89 -12.73
N PRO A 74 25.33 7.95 -11.97
CA PRO A 74 24.54 8.36 -10.82
C PRO A 74 23.08 8.40 -11.26
N ILE A 75 22.22 7.60 -10.62
CA ILE A 75 20.78 7.72 -10.83
C ILE A 75 20.49 9.18 -10.51
N PRO A 76 20.03 10.01 -11.47
CA PRO A 76 19.73 11.39 -11.17
C PRO A 76 18.79 11.38 -9.97
N ALA A 77 19.08 12.23 -8.98
CA ALA A 77 18.23 12.36 -7.80
C ALA A 77 16.79 12.48 -8.29
N ARG A 78 15.98 11.43 -8.05
CA ARG A 78 14.63 11.38 -8.61
C ARG A 78 13.83 12.48 -7.92
N SER A 79 13.46 13.51 -8.68
CA SER A 79 12.52 14.51 -8.20
C SER A 79 11.17 13.83 -7.99
N ASN A 80 10.62 13.97 -6.79
CA ASN A 80 9.35 13.38 -6.40
C ASN A 80 8.19 13.97 -7.22
N ARG A 81 7.60 13.14 -8.08
CA ARG A 81 6.56 13.53 -9.05
C ARG A 81 5.20 13.78 -8.42
N LEU A 82 5.01 13.51 -7.13
CA LEU A 82 3.78 13.89 -6.43
C LEU A 82 3.63 15.41 -6.32
N PHE A 83 4.73 16.15 -6.41
CA PHE A 83 4.74 17.62 -6.36
C PHE A 83 4.75 18.27 -7.74
N ASP A 84 4.73 17.49 -8.81
CA ASP A 84 4.83 17.95 -10.20
C ASP A 84 3.43 18.01 -10.83
N ALA A 85 2.79 19.18 -10.74
CA ALA A 85 1.44 19.40 -11.25
C ALA A 85 1.35 19.19 -12.77
N ASP A 86 2.38 19.59 -13.52
CA ASP A 86 2.42 19.45 -14.98
C ASP A 86 2.47 17.98 -15.39
N HIS A 87 3.28 17.16 -14.71
CA HIS A 87 3.33 15.70 -14.92
C HIS A 87 1.96 15.05 -14.66
N LEU A 88 1.29 15.44 -13.58
CA LEU A 88 -0.02 14.91 -13.21
C LEU A 88 -1.11 15.33 -14.21
N LEU A 89 -1.10 16.58 -14.64
CA LEU A 89 -2.05 17.08 -15.65
C LEU A 89 -1.82 16.42 -17.01
N ALA A 90 -0.56 16.30 -17.45
CA ALA A 90 -0.21 15.61 -18.68
C ALA A 90 -0.64 14.13 -18.64
N ALA A 91 -0.47 13.46 -17.50
CA ALA A 91 -0.95 12.10 -17.33
C ALA A 91 -2.47 12.00 -17.45
N ARG A 92 -3.23 12.93 -16.86
CA ARG A 92 -4.69 12.97 -17.00
C ARG A 92 -5.11 13.15 -18.47
N GLN A 93 -4.52 14.13 -19.15
CA GLN A 93 -4.82 14.42 -20.56
C GLN A 93 -4.50 13.21 -21.45
N ALA A 94 -3.33 12.60 -21.27
CA ALA A 94 -2.93 11.42 -22.02
C ALA A 94 -3.87 10.22 -21.82
N LEU A 95 -4.53 10.11 -20.66
CA LEU A 95 -5.54 9.06 -20.42
C LEU A 95 -6.80 9.32 -21.24
N GLU A 96 -7.28 10.57 -21.24
CA GLU A 96 -8.48 11.00 -21.96
C GLU A 96 -8.28 10.93 -23.49
N GLU A 97 -7.03 11.07 -23.96
CA GLU A 97 -6.65 10.98 -25.37
C GLU A 97 -6.37 9.55 -25.87
N LEU A 98 -6.35 8.55 -24.99
CA LEU A 98 -6.14 7.17 -25.41
C LEU A 98 -7.17 6.76 -26.47
N PRO A 99 -6.80 6.18 -27.63
CA PRO A 99 -7.74 5.89 -28.71
C PRO A 99 -8.96 5.05 -28.30
N ALA A 100 -8.79 4.13 -27.34
CA ALA A 100 -9.88 3.29 -26.84
C ALA A 100 -10.84 4.02 -25.86
N LEU A 101 -10.43 5.17 -25.33
CA LEU A 101 -11.14 5.93 -24.30
C LEU A 101 -11.62 7.30 -24.82
N ALA A 102 -10.98 7.82 -25.86
CA ALA A 102 -11.22 9.15 -26.41
C ALA A 102 -12.71 9.38 -26.70
N GLY A 103 -13.20 10.55 -26.30
CA GLY A 103 -14.59 10.96 -26.46
C GLY A 103 -15.59 10.32 -25.47
N HIS A 104 -15.17 9.38 -24.62
CA HIS A 104 -16.05 8.77 -23.62
C HIS A 104 -15.95 9.47 -22.27
N ARG A 105 -17.05 9.46 -21.51
CA ARG A 105 -17.02 9.86 -20.09
C ARG A 105 -16.40 8.75 -19.26
N LEU A 106 -15.18 8.98 -18.77
CA LEU A 106 -14.45 7.99 -18.00
C LEU A 106 -14.98 7.89 -16.57
N THR A 107 -15.14 6.65 -16.11
CA THR A 107 -15.60 6.34 -14.76
C THR A 107 -14.53 5.53 -14.06
N VAL A 108 -13.96 6.10 -13.00
CA VAL A 108 -12.95 5.45 -12.17
C VAL A 108 -13.63 4.49 -11.22
N PHE A 109 -13.10 3.27 -11.15
CA PHE A 109 -13.49 2.25 -10.20
C PHE A 109 -12.46 2.18 -9.06
N HIS A 110 -12.99 2.18 -7.84
CA HIS A 110 -12.31 1.95 -6.57
C HIS A 110 -11.23 2.96 -6.16
N SER A 111 -10.18 3.18 -6.95
CA SER A 111 -9.07 4.04 -6.56
C SER A 111 -8.21 4.54 -7.72
N ILE A 112 -7.45 5.61 -7.46
CA ILE A 112 -6.27 6.01 -8.24
C ILE A 112 -5.08 6.08 -7.29
N HIS A 113 -3.95 5.54 -7.74
CA HIS A 113 -2.71 5.47 -6.97
C HIS A 113 -1.63 6.27 -7.66
N PHE A 114 -1.02 7.21 -6.93
CA PHE A 114 0.06 8.06 -7.39
C PHE A 114 1.34 7.72 -6.60
N TYR A 115 2.46 7.57 -7.29
CA TYR A 115 3.76 7.26 -6.69
C TYR A 115 4.76 8.40 -6.95
N ASP A 116 5.71 8.56 -6.03
CA ASP A 116 6.82 9.52 -6.11
C ASP A 116 7.67 9.39 -7.38
N ASP A 117 7.82 8.17 -7.90
CA ASP A 117 8.53 7.90 -9.15
C ASP A 117 7.75 8.29 -10.42
N GLY A 118 6.54 8.83 -10.27
CA GLY A 118 5.68 9.29 -11.36
C GLY A 118 4.75 8.24 -11.93
N ARG A 119 4.74 7.02 -11.39
CA ARG A 119 3.74 6.01 -11.76
C ARG A 119 2.36 6.42 -11.29
N ILE A 120 1.35 6.13 -12.11
CA ILE A 120 -0.07 6.29 -11.76
C ILE A 120 -0.81 5.03 -12.16
N ASN A 121 -1.58 4.44 -11.24
CA ASN A 121 -2.41 3.27 -11.51
C ASN A 121 -3.86 3.60 -11.20
N LEU A 122 -4.77 3.15 -12.06
CA LEU A 122 -6.21 3.28 -11.83
C LEU A 122 -6.96 2.19 -12.57
N ASP A 123 -8.18 1.95 -12.12
CA ASP A 123 -9.10 1.05 -12.80
C ASP A 123 -10.27 1.86 -13.38
N LEU A 124 -10.62 1.60 -14.65
CA LEU A 124 -11.75 2.24 -15.32
C LEU A 124 -12.85 1.23 -15.60
N VAL A 125 -14.09 1.65 -15.42
CA VAL A 125 -15.23 0.97 -16.01
C VAL A 125 -15.13 1.08 -17.53
N ASP A 126 -15.21 -0.06 -18.23
CA ASP A 126 -15.18 -0.07 -19.70
C ASP A 126 -16.40 0.73 -20.23
N PRO A 127 -16.19 1.84 -20.96
CA PRO A 127 -17.28 2.66 -21.44
C PRO A 127 -18.16 1.96 -22.48
N GLN A 128 -17.66 0.90 -23.13
CA GLN A 128 -18.41 0.08 -24.09
C GLN A 128 -19.12 -1.09 -23.40
N HIS A 129 -18.58 -1.57 -22.27
CA HIS A 129 -19.16 -2.66 -21.47
C HIS A 129 -19.22 -2.27 -19.97
N PRO A 130 -20.27 -1.55 -19.52
CA PRO A 130 -20.32 -0.97 -18.16
C PRO A 130 -20.32 -1.97 -16.99
N SER A 131 -20.35 -3.28 -17.26
CA SER A 131 -20.18 -4.35 -16.27
C SER A 131 -18.73 -4.82 -16.10
N ARG A 132 -17.81 -4.33 -16.95
CA ARG A 132 -16.39 -4.69 -16.97
C ARG A 132 -15.53 -3.55 -16.43
N VAL A 133 -14.40 -3.92 -15.85
CA VAL A 133 -13.39 -2.99 -15.37
C VAL A 133 -12.05 -3.43 -15.95
N ASP A 134 -11.26 -2.46 -16.39
CA ASP A 134 -9.91 -2.67 -16.88
C ASP A 134 -8.92 -1.82 -16.07
N SER A 135 -7.74 -2.38 -15.79
CA SER A 135 -6.67 -1.62 -15.15
C SER A 135 -5.88 -0.80 -16.17
N TYR A 136 -5.33 0.33 -15.73
CA TYR A 136 -4.49 1.23 -16.51
C TYR A 136 -3.28 1.67 -15.69
N HIS A 137 -2.11 1.66 -16.33
CA HIS A 137 -0.83 1.99 -15.71
C HIS A 137 -0.12 3.07 -16.51
N PHE A 138 0.20 4.18 -15.86
CA PHE A 138 1.03 5.25 -16.39
C PHE A 138 2.46 5.06 -15.91
N GLU A 139 3.40 4.94 -16.85
CA GLU A 139 4.82 4.91 -16.56
C GLU A 139 5.57 5.54 -17.73
N ARG A 140 6.62 6.33 -17.44
CA ARG A 140 7.48 6.97 -18.47
C ARG A 140 6.68 7.78 -19.51
N GLY A 141 5.65 8.51 -19.06
CA GLY A 141 4.86 9.39 -19.92
C GLY A 141 3.80 8.69 -20.78
N GLN A 142 3.54 7.40 -20.56
CA GLN A 142 2.58 6.64 -21.37
C GLN A 142 1.65 5.79 -20.52
N TRP A 143 0.38 5.75 -20.92
CA TRP A 143 -0.59 4.81 -20.38
C TRP A 143 -0.54 3.47 -21.11
N ARG A 144 -0.72 2.40 -20.35
CA ARG A 144 -0.89 1.03 -20.86
C ARG A 144 -2.10 0.41 -20.20
N LYS A 145 -2.93 -0.24 -21.02
CA LYS A 145 -4.01 -1.09 -20.53
C LYS A 145 -3.41 -2.34 -19.87
N GLY A 146 -3.79 -2.59 -18.63
CA GLY A 146 -3.44 -3.76 -17.84
C GLY A 146 -4.41 -4.92 -18.05
N ALA A 147 -4.44 -5.83 -17.08
CA ALA A 147 -5.37 -6.95 -17.10
C ALA A 147 -6.81 -6.50 -16.76
N PRO A 148 -7.82 -7.24 -17.23
CA PRO A 148 -9.18 -7.08 -16.74
C PRO A 148 -9.24 -7.28 -15.23
N VAL A 149 -10.06 -6.46 -14.59
CA VAL A 149 -10.27 -6.45 -13.15
C VAL A 149 -11.62 -7.08 -12.87
N ASP A 150 -11.67 -8.06 -11.96
CA ASP A 150 -12.92 -8.69 -11.50
C ASP A 150 -13.40 -7.96 -10.23
N PRO A 151 -14.43 -7.10 -10.32
CA PRO A 151 -14.90 -6.34 -9.17
C PRO A 151 -15.41 -7.22 -8.03
N GLN A 152 -15.86 -8.45 -8.32
CA GLN A 152 -16.41 -9.36 -7.33
C GLN A 152 -15.33 -9.92 -6.38
N ARG A 153 -14.06 -9.89 -6.79
CA ARG A 153 -12.93 -10.41 -6.00
C ARG A 153 -12.36 -9.43 -4.98
N PHE A 154 -12.73 -8.15 -5.02
CA PHE A 154 -12.19 -7.15 -4.08
C PHE A 154 -12.70 -7.35 -2.66
N ALA A 155 -14.01 -7.17 -2.47
CA ALA A 155 -14.71 -7.37 -1.20
C ALA A 155 -16.22 -7.27 -1.45
N PRO A 156 -17.06 -7.87 -0.59
CA PRO A 156 -18.53 -7.79 -0.74
C PRO A 156 -19.09 -6.36 -0.78
N THR A 157 -18.36 -5.38 -0.24
CA THR A 157 -18.80 -3.99 -0.14
C THR A 157 -18.33 -3.11 -1.30
N ILE A 158 -17.37 -3.60 -2.09
CA ILE A 158 -16.79 -2.92 -3.25
C ILE A 158 -17.55 -3.42 -4.48
N THR A 159 -18.31 -2.52 -5.10
CA THR A 159 -19.12 -2.82 -6.28
C THR A 159 -19.06 -1.63 -7.22
N LEU A 160 -19.23 -1.86 -8.53
CA LEU A 160 -19.29 -0.79 -9.53
C LEU A 160 -20.24 0.34 -9.11
N ARG A 161 -21.45 0.00 -8.65
CA ARG A 161 -22.45 1.00 -8.21
C ARG A 161 -22.00 1.83 -7.00
N ARG A 162 -21.26 1.23 -6.05
CA ARG A 162 -20.93 1.89 -4.78
C ARG A 162 -19.55 2.55 -4.79
N SER A 163 -18.64 2.07 -5.62
CA SER A 163 -17.22 2.40 -5.57
C SER A 163 -16.75 2.97 -6.90
N SER A 164 -17.61 3.68 -7.63
CA SER A 164 -17.22 4.37 -8.86
C SER A 164 -17.63 5.84 -8.84
N THR A 165 -16.87 6.65 -9.58
CA THR A 165 -17.11 8.09 -9.75
C THR A 165 -16.59 8.53 -11.12
N ALA A 166 -17.12 9.62 -11.65
CA ALA A 166 -16.60 10.18 -12.90
C ALA A 166 -15.16 10.67 -12.69
N LEU A 167 -14.27 10.41 -13.66
CA LEU A 167 -12.90 10.94 -13.64
C LEU A 167 -12.90 12.47 -13.50
N ALA A 168 -13.88 13.14 -14.10
CA ALA A 168 -14.07 14.59 -14.01
C ALA A 168 -14.24 15.12 -12.58
N ASN A 169 -14.67 14.28 -11.63
CA ASN A 169 -14.82 14.65 -10.23
C ASN A 169 -13.51 14.56 -9.43
N ILE A 170 -12.47 13.95 -10.00
CA ILE A 170 -11.18 13.76 -9.37
C ILE A 170 -10.20 14.79 -9.94
N ASP A 171 -9.71 15.67 -9.07
CA ASP A 171 -8.69 16.63 -9.43
C ASP A 171 -7.29 16.02 -9.26
N PHE A 172 -6.51 15.95 -10.34
CA PHE A 172 -5.13 15.47 -10.28
C PHE A 172 -4.21 16.53 -9.65
N GLU A 173 -4.56 17.82 -9.74
CA GLU A 173 -3.86 18.93 -9.08
C GLU A 173 -4.11 18.97 -7.56
N ALA A 174 -4.98 18.10 -7.04
CA ALA A 174 -5.12 17.86 -5.61
C ALA A 174 -3.94 17.06 -5.03
N VAL A 175 -3.26 16.22 -5.85
CA VAL A 175 -2.19 15.34 -5.38
C VAL A 175 -1.03 16.13 -4.74
N PRO A 176 -0.49 17.21 -5.34
CA PRO A 176 0.55 18.01 -4.70
C PRO A 176 0.10 18.62 -3.37
N ARG A 177 -1.17 19.05 -3.26
CA ARG A 177 -1.70 19.64 -2.02
C ARG A 177 -1.75 18.62 -0.89
N VAL A 178 -2.22 17.40 -1.19
CA VAL A 178 -2.22 16.29 -0.23
C VAL A 178 -0.79 15.90 0.15
N ALA A 179 0.10 15.74 -0.83
CA ALA A 179 1.51 15.40 -0.60
C ALA A 179 2.22 16.46 0.27
N GLN A 180 1.97 17.75 0.03
CA GLN A 180 2.52 18.85 0.82
C GLN A 180 2.05 18.82 2.27
N ALA A 181 0.75 18.60 2.51
CA ALA A 181 0.21 18.48 3.86
C ALA A 181 0.84 17.29 4.62
N LEU A 182 0.98 16.15 3.94
CA LEU A 182 1.64 14.96 4.50
C LEU A 182 3.11 15.21 4.80
N GLN A 183 3.84 15.86 3.88
CA GLN A 183 5.25 16.16 4.07
C GLN A 183 5.46 17.15 5.22
N ALA A 184 4.63 18.19 5.31
CA ALA A 184 4.66 19.14 6.42
C ALA A 184 4.47 18.43 7.76
N GLN A 185 3.53 17.48 7.83
CA GLN A 185 3.31 16.72 9.05
C GLN A 185 4.48 15.79 9.39
N ARG A 186 5.12 15.15 8.40
CA ARG A 186 6.34 14.35 8.63
C ARG A 186 7.48 15.20 9.17
N ASN A 187 7.70 16.36 8.56
CA ASN A 187 8.73 17.31 8.98
C ASN A 187 8.53 17.80 10.41
N ALA A 188 7.27 17.93 10.85
CA ALA A 188 6.94 18.35 12.22
C ALA A 188 7.07 17.22 13.25
N LEU A 189 6.91 15.96 12.85
CA LEU A 189 6.77 14.83 13.77
C LEU A 189 8.01 13.92 13.88
N MET A 190 8.95 14.02 12.94
CA MET A 190 10.12 13.15 12.84
C MET A 190 11.42 13.95 12.97
N GLY A 191 12.40 13.41 13.69
CA GLY A 191 13.75 13.97 13.75
C GLY A 191 14.55 13.79 12.46
N THR A 192 14.17 12.82 11.60
CA THR A 192 14.74 12.63 10.26
C THR A 192 13.61 12.24 9.30
N PRO A 193 12.89 13.23 8.74
CA PRO A 193 11.73 12.97 7.89
C PRO A 193 12.15 12.36 6.55
N GLY A 194 11.48 11.27 6.16
CA GLY A 194 11.52 10.75 4.80
C GLY A 194 10.50 11.42 3.87
N GLU A 195 10.68 11.29 2.56
CA GLU A 195 9.75 11.84 1.57
C GLU A 195 8.44 11.05 1.46
N VAL A 196 7.34 11.76 1.19
CA VAL A 196 6.06 11.13 0.86
C VAL A 196 6.22 10.33 -0.44
N GLY A 197 6.10 9.01 -0.35
CA GLY A 197 6.30 8.11 -1.50
C GLY A 197 5.05 7.82 -2.33
N HIS A 198 3.86 8.10 -1.80
CA HIS A 198 2.60 7.82 -2.49
C HIS A 198 1.43 8.64 -1.96
N VAL A 199 0.44 8.84 -2.82
CA VAL A 199 -0.90 9.36 -2.50
C VAL A 199 -1.93 8.48 -3.20
N TYR A 200 -3.03 8.16 -2.52
CA TYR A 200 -4.17 7.47 -3.10
C TYR A 200 -5.42 8.33 -2.99
N VAL A 201 -6.30 8.22 -3.97
CA VAL A 201 -7.71 8.62 -3.81
C VAL A 201 -8.57 7.38 -3.91
N ILE A 202 -9.38 7.14 -2.89
CA ILE A 202 -10.29 5.99 -2.79
C ILE A 202 -11.72 6.47 -3.00
N VAL A 203 -12.45 5.78 -3.88
CA VAL A 203 -13.87 5.99 -4.14
C VAL A 203 -14.69 5.13 -3.18
N ARG A 204 -15.30 5.79 -2.19
CA ARG A 204 -16.20 5.18 -1.21
C ARG A 204 -17.65 5.21 -1.70
N LYS A 205 -18.54 4.64 -0.87
CA LYS A 205 -19.99 4.54 -1.13
C LYS A 205 -20.54 5.87 -1.64
N GLY A 206 -21.16 5.84 -2.83
CA GLY A 206 -21.83 7.01 -3.40
C GLY A 206 -20.88 7.98 -4.12
N GLY A 207 -19.68 7.53 -4.47
CA GLY A 207 -18.71 8.34 -5.23
C GLY A 207 -17.90 9.30 -4.35
N THR A 208 -18.02 9.23 -3.02
CA THR A 208 -17.26 10.06 -2.09
C THR A 208 -15.77 9.75 -2.20
N LEU A 209 -14.96 10.79 -2.40
CA LEU A 209 -13.51 10.69 -2.47
C LEU A 209 -12.89 10.76 -1.07
N VAL A 210 -11.93 9.88 -0.81
CA VAL A 210 -11.11 9.89 0.40
C VAL A 210 -9.65 9.83 -0.01
N TRP A 211 -8.86 10.80 0.42
CA TRP A 211 -7.43 10.87 0.17
C TRP A 211 -6.66 10.11 1.25
N LEU A 212 -5.65 9.34 0.83
CA LEU A 212 -4.78 8.55 1.69
C LEU A 212 -3.30 8.76 1.31
N PRO A 213 -2.34 8.51 2.22
CA PRO A 213 -2.58 8.21 3.64
C PRO A 213 -3.25 9.39 4.35
N ASP A 214 -4.08 9.08 5.35
CA ASP A 214 -4.75 10.07 6.21
C ASP A 214 -4.09 10.11 7.60
N GLU A 215 -2.96 9.43 7.79
CA GLU A 215 -2.23 9.40 9.05
C GLU A 215 -0.71 9.42 8.81
N VAL A 216 -0.01 10.20 9.62
CA VAL A 216 1.44 10.29 9.66
C VAL A 216 1.91 9.90 11.06
N ALA A 217 2.64 8.79 11.15
CA ALA A 217 3.30 8.37 12.37
C ALA A 217 4.60 9.16 12.56
N GLY A 218 4.79 9.76 13.73
CA GLY A 218 6.02 10.43 14.14
C GLY A 218 6.87 9.60 15.10
N ASP A 219 7.94 10.21 15.60
CA ASP A 219 8.85 9.57 16.56
C ASP A 219 8.21 9.35 17.93
N ARG A 220 7.24 10.19 18.30
CA ARG A 220 6.62 10.21 19.65
C ARG A 220 5.09 10.28 19.65
N GLN A 221 4.48 10.66 18.54
CA GLN A 221 3.04 10.88 18.39
C GLN A 221 2.66 10.66 16.93
N SER A 222 1.38 10.38 16.66
CA SER A 222 0.86 10.38 15.28
C SER A 222 -0.06 11.56 15.05
N ALA A 223 -0.26 11.93 13.78
CA ALA A 223 -1.29 12.88 13.40
C ALA A 223 -2.15 12.29 12.30
N ARG A 224 -3.47 12.42 12.47
CA ARG A 224 -4.46 12.11 11.45
C ARG A 224 -4.88 13.40 10.74
N LEU A 225 -4.86 13.36 9.41
CA LEU A 225 -5.24 14.43 8.51
C LEU A 225 -6.58 14.06 7.87
N SER A 226 -7.48 15.03 7.75
CA SER A 226 -8.72 14.86 7.00
C SER A 226 -8.70 15.79 5.80
N PHE A 227 -8.99 15.26 4.61
CA PHE A 227 -9.04 16.03 3.37
C PHE A 227 -10.47 16.06 2.83
N ASP A 228 -10.83 17.13 2.12
CA ASP A 228 -12.04 17.13 1.32
C ASP A 228 -11.86 16.45 -0.04
N ALA A 229 -12.92 16.40 -0.85
CA ALA A 229 -12.89 15.75 -2.15
C ALA A 229 -11.82 16.34 -3.09
N GLN A 230 -11.48 17.62 -2.92
CA GLN A 230 -10.47 18.30 -3.71
C GLN A 230 -9.09 18.22 -3.07
N GLY A 231 -8.87 17.40 -2.04
CA GLY A 231 -7.57 17.24 -1.39
C GLY A 231 -7.15 18.43 -0.54
N ALA A 232 -8.07 19.36 -0.22
CA ALA A 232 -7.77 20.43 0.72
C ALA A 232 -7.85 19.90 2.16
N LEU A 233 -6.85 20.23 2.96
CA LEU A 233 -6.78 19.84 4.37
C LEU A 233 -7.91 20.51 5.16
N ARG A 234 -8.75 19.71 5.81
CA ARG A 234 -9.86 20.14 6.66
C ARG A 234 -9.48 20.22 8.12
N SER A 235 -8.74 19.22 8.60
CA SER A 235 -8.35 19.15 10.01
C SER A 235 -7.12 18.26 10.20
N THR A 236 -6.42 18.52 11.30
CA THR A 236 -5.33 17.71 11.83
C THR A 236 -5.61 17.39 13.28
N SER A 237 -5.49 16.11 13.67
CA SER A 237 -5.68 15.66 15.05
C SER A 237 -4.49 14.80 15.48
N HIS A 238 -3.89 15.11 16.63
CA HIS A 238 -2.74 14.38 17.17
C HIS A 238 -3.20 13.26 18.11
N ARG A 239 -2.45 12.15 18.12
CA ARG A 239 -2.63 11.00 19.01
C ARG A 239 -1.34 10.59 19.69
#